data_AF-A0A0E3PLS1-F1
#
_entry.id   AF-A0A0E3PLS1-F1
#
_cell.length_a   1.000
_cell.length_b   1.000
_cell.length_c   1.000
_cell.angle_alpha   90.00
_cell.angle_beta   90.00
_cell.angle_gamma   90.00
#
_symmetry.space_group_name_H-M   'P 1'
#
loop_
_entity.id
_entity.type
_entity.pdbx_description
1 polymer ?
#
loop_
_entity_poly.entity_id
_entity_poly.type
_entity_poly.pdbx_seq_one_letter_code
_entity_poly.pdbx_strand_id
1 'polypeptide(L)' 'MFRKYDQKQQFLLPLDLEDFVPENHIARVLNDIVDVVDITAIESTYSKRLSEYSFFIWIKVLF' A
#
# COMPACT_ATOMS: atom_id res chain seq x y z
N MET A 1 12.71 -5.54 -6.50
CA MET A 1 13.28 -6.87 -6.24
C MET A 1 12.19 -7.72 -5.60
N PHE A 2 11.83 -8.88 -6.16
CA PHE A 2 10.82 -9.77 -5.55
C PHE A 2 11.36 -10.31 -4.22
N ARG A 3 10.55 -10.28 -3.16
CA ARG A 3 10.93 -10.91 -1.88
C ARG A 3 11.07 -12.41 -2.07
N LYS A 4 12.16 -12.98 -1.56
CA LYS A 4 12.35 -14.44 -1.55
C LYS A 4 11.32 -15.05 -0.60
N TYR A 5 10.68 -16.12 -1.04
CA TYR A 5 9.77 -16.90 -0.22
C TYR A 5 10.54 -17.49 0.98
N ASP A 6 10.08 -17.16 2.19
CA ASP A 6 10.62 -17.69 3.44
C ASP A 6 9.47 -18.30 4.27
N GLN A 7 9.55 -19.61 4.51
CA GLN A 7 8.55 -20.35 5.29
C GLN A 7 8.57 -20.02 6.78
N LYS A 8 9.65 -19.37 7.27
CA LYS A 8 9.74 -18.89 8.65
C LYS A 8 9.18 -17.48 8.81
N GLN A 9 8.76 -16.83 7.71
CA GLN A 9 8.15 -15.51 7.76
C GLN A 9 6.81 -15.60 8.48
N GLN A 10 6.73 -15.02 9.67
CA GLN A 10 5.53 -15.07 10.51
C GLN A 10 4.40 -14.18 9.97
N PHE A 11 4.73 -13.09 9.28
CA PHE A 11 3.76 -12.13 8.75
C PHE A 11 4.12 -11.68 7.33
N LEU A 12 3.12 -11.62 6.45
CA LEU A 12 3.28 -11.16 5.05
C LEU A 12 3.59 -9.66 4.96
N LEU A 13 3.03 -8.89 5.87
CA LEU A 13 3.24 -7.45 6.07
C LEU A 13 3.66 -7.24 7.54
N PRO A 14 4.40 -6.17 7.85
CA PRO A 14 4.70 -5.87 9.25
C PRO A 14 3.40 -5.51 9.99
N LEU A 15 3.43 -5.67 11.31
CA LEU A 15 2.33 -5.25 12.17
C LEU A 15 2.23 -3.72 12.18
N ASP A 16 3.36 -3.04 12.03
CA ASP A 16 3.45 -1.60 11.85
C ASP A 16 4.15 -1.26 10.53
N LEU A 17 3.56 -0.35 9.74
CA LEU A 17 4.16 0.11 8.48
C LEU A 17 5.51 0.79 8.72
N GLU A 18 5.69 1.38 9.91
CA GLU A 18 6.94 2.06 10.30
C GLU A 18 8.13 1.12 10.38
N ASP A 19 7.90 -0.17 10.64
CA ASP A 19 8.94 -1.20 10.68
C ASP A 19 9.55 -1.47 9.30
N PHE A 20 8.82 -1.19 8.21
CA PHE A 20 9.27 -1.43 6.83
C PHE A 20 9.61 -0.15 6.08
N VAL A 21 9.02 0.98 6.47
CA VAL A 21 9.18 2.27 5.81
C VAL A 21 9.74 3.29 6.81
N PRO A 22 11.06 3.50 6.82
CA PRO A 22 11.71 4.50 7.67
C PRO A 22 11.13 5.91 7.44
N GLU A 23 11.22 6.78 8.45
CA GLU A 23 10.66 8.15 8.39
C GLU A 23 11.16 8.96 7.18
N ASN A 24 12.40 8.74 6.74
CA ASN A 24 13.02 9.47 5.63
C ASN A 24 12.79 8.81 4.25
N HIS A 25 11.94 7.79 4.15
CA HIS A 25 11.72 7.05 2.91
C HIS A 25 10.71 7.76 1.99
N ILE A 26 11.02 7.82 0.70
CA ILE A 26 10.18 8.49 -0.33
C ILE A 26 8.75 7.94 -0.42
N ALA A 27 8.52 6.69 0.00
CA ALA A 27 7.20 6.09 0.06
C ALA A 27 6.24 6.84 1.00
N ARG A 28 6.73 7.42 2.11
CA ARG A 28 5.90 8.26 2.99
C ARG A 28 5.45 9.55 2.29
N VAL A 29 6.32 10.15 1.47
CA VAL A 29 5.96 11.32 0.65
C VAL A 29 4.90 10.95 -0.37
N LEU A 30 5.02 9.79 -1.03
CA LEU A 30 4.00 9.28 -1.95
C LEU A 30 2.66 9.05 -1.24
N ASN A 31 2.70 8.50 -0.02
CA ASN A 31 1.53 8.30 0.80
C ASN A 31 0.80 9.62 1.09
N ASP A 32 1.54 10.65 1.49
CA ASP A 32 0.98 11.98 1.77
C ASP A 32 0.39 12.63 0.51
N ILE A 33 1.01 12.41 -0.67
CA ILE A 33 0.49 12.90 -1.96
C ILE A 33 -0.81 12.19 -2.34
N VAL A 34 -0.88 10.86 -2.17
CA VAL A 34 -2.08 10.07 -2.48
C VAL A 34 -3.26 10.52 -1.61
N ASP A 35 -3.01 10.95 -0.38
CA ASP A 35 -4.07 11.41 0.54
C ASP A 35 -4.64 12.79 0.14
N VAL A 36 -3.95 13.58 -0.70
CA VAL A 36 -4.43 14.91 -1.17
C VAL A 36 -4.86 14.93 -2.64
N VAL A 37 -4.48 13.93 -3.44
CA VAL A 37 -4.83 13.86 -4.87
C VAL A 37 -6.21 13.23 -5.05
N ASP A 38 -7.05 13.83 -5.90
CA ASP A 38 -8.33 13.24 -6.28
C ASP A 38 -8.11 11.99 -7.14
N ILE A 39 -8.37 10.82 -6.55
CA ILE A 39 -8.27 9.52 -7.21
C ILE A 39 -9.64 8.94 -7.59
N THR A 40 -10.73 9.71 -7.50
CA THR A 40 -12.11 9.23 -7.70
C THR A 40 -12.30 8.57 -9.07
N ALA A 41 -11.63 9.07 -10.11
CA ALA A 41 -11.66 8.48 -11.45
C ALA A 41 -11.04 7.07 -11.49
N ILE A 42 -9.96 6.87 -10.75
CA ILE A 42 -9.28 5.57 -10.64
C ILE A 42 -10.15 4.63 -9.80
N GLU A 43 -10.65 5.09 -8.65
CA GLU A 43 -11.56 4.31 -7.80
C GLU A 43 -12.82 3.88 -8.56
N SER A 44 -13.44 4.78 -9.31
CA SER A 44 -14.62 4.47 -10.13
C SER A 44 -14.33 3.34 -11.12
N THR A 45 -13.13 3.34 -11.73
CA THR A 45 -12.70 2.32 -12.69
C THR A 45 -12.50 0.94 -12.04
N TYR A 46 -11.99 0.89 -10.81
CA TYR A 46 -11.64 -0.37 -10.12
C TYR A 46 -12.65 -0.83 -9.06
N SER A 47 -13.59 0.02 -8.65
CA SER A 47 -14.63 -0.25 -7.64
C SER A 47 -15.50 -1.47 -7.95
N LYS A 48 -15.77 -1.73 -9.23
CA LYS A 48 -16.56 -2.91 -9.66
C LYS A 48 -15.82 -4.24 -9.55
N ARG A 49 -14.48 -4.22 -9.39
CA ARG A 49 -13.63 -5.42 -9.41
C ARG A 49 -13.09 -5.80 -8.04
N LEU A 50 -13.11 -4.89 -7.07
CA LEU A 50 -12.60 -5.09 -5.72
C LEU A 50 -13.76 -4.93 -4.73
N SER A 51 -14.55 -6.00 -4.58
CA SER A 51 -15.43 -6.13 -3.44
C SER A 51 -14.58 -6.33 -2.19
N GLU A 52 -14.85 -5.54 -1.14
CA GLU A 52 -14.39 -5.68 0.25
C GLU A 52 -13.12 -4.95 0.70
N TYR A 53 -12.25 -4.45 -0.18
CA TYR A 53 -11.08 -3.65 0.25
C TYR A 53 -10.95 -2.34 -0.52
N SER A 54 -10.86 -1.24 0.22
CA SER A 54 -10.65 0.10 -0.34
C SER A 54 -9.38 0.11 -1.18
N PHE A 55 -9.49 0.61 -2.41
CA PHE A 55 -8.39 0.71 -3.38
C PHE A 55 -7.17 1.45 -2.80
N PHE A 56 -7.40 2.39 -1.88
CA PHE A 56 -6.37 3.05 -1.09
C PHE A 56 -5.41 2.09 -0.37
N ILE A 57 -5.91 0.97 0.18
CA ILE A 57 -5.09 0.00 0.90
C ILE A 57 -4.11 -0.67 -0.07
N TRP A 58 -4.52 -0.94 -1.31
CA TRP A 58 -3.66 -1.57 -2.31
C TRP A 58 -2.57 -0.63 -2.82
N ILE A 59 -2.85 0.67 -2.98
CA ILE A 59 -1.81 1.65 -3.29
C ILE A 59 -0.80 1.75 -2.15
N LYS A 60 -1.27 1.87 -0.90
CA LYS A 60 -0.41 1.94 0.29
C LYS A 60 0.43 0.68 0.52
N VAL A 61 -0.01 -0.49 0.07
CA VAL A 61 0.75 -1.76 0.16
C VAL A 61 1.77 -1.91 -0.98
N LEU A 62 1.58 -1.24 -2.12
CA LEU A 62 2.45 -1.35 -3.30
C LEU A 62 3.67 -0.41 -3.28
N PHE A 63 3.67 0.63 -2.44
CA PHE A 63 4.74 1.62 -2.32
C PHE A 63 5.30 1.70 -0.91
#